data_AF-A0A5A8DJJ4-F1
#
_entry.id   AF-A0A5A8DJJ4-F1
#
_cell.length_a   1.000
_cell.length_b   1.000
_cell.length_c   1.000
_cell.angle_alpha   90.00
_cell.angle_beta   90.00
_cell.angle_gamma   90.00
#
_symmetry.space_group_name_H-M   'P 1'
#
loop_
_entity.id
_entity.type
_entity.pdbx_description
1 polymer ?
#
loop_
_entity_poly.entity_id
_entity_poly.type
_entity_poly.pdbx_seq_one_letter_code
_entity_poly.pdbx_strand_id
1 'polypeptide(L)'
;MSIYDFDTFWSKHPKTRGRCPRILEYDDVIRAKSIDSLFGKNNAIILFYPGKKIKNGLTGHYTCLIKIGDEYHYYDSYGDFIDKPKQYSGKQRNELYNEPGRRNSLIALLRKAQKEGAVIDYSHYKHQSDHPLVATCGRHCLTRCMRSDLTNDQYDGFITACAKKWKMDKDDAVSGIWNM
;
A
#
# COMPACT_ATOMS: atom_id res chain seq x y z
N MET A 1 -14.27 -4.14 1.05
CA MET A 1 -13.43 -5.31 0.71
C MET A 1 -12.50 -5.55 1.88
N SER A 2 -12.69 -6.65 2.61
CA SER A 2 -11.82 -7.03 3.72
C SER A 2 -10.45 -7.48 3.20
N ILE A 3 -9.45 -7.57 4.07
CA ILE A 3 -8.11 -8.12 3.73
C ILE A 3 -8.22 -9.54 3.17
N TYR A 4 -9.18 -10.34 3.67
CA TYR A 4 -9.43 -11.71 3.22
C TYR A 4 -10.05 -11.76 1.82
N ASP A 5 -10.94 -10.84 1.48
CA ASP A 5 -11.48 -10.70 0.12
C ASP A 5 -10.39 -10.23 -0.85
N PHE A 6 -9.51 -9.34 -0.38
CA PHE A 6 -8.37 -8.86 -1.16
C PHE A 6 -7.38 -9.99 -1.45
N ASP A 7 -6.99 -10.75 -0.43
CA ASP A 7 -6.03 -11.84 -0.56
C ASP A 7 -6.58 -12.96 -1.45
N THR A 8 -7.82 -13.40 -1.25
CA THR A 8 -8.41 -14.48 -2.06
C THR A 8 -8.71 -14.11 -3.51
N PHE A 9 -9.16 -12.87 -3.77
CA PHE A 9 -9.50 -12.45 -5.13
C PHE A 9 -8.24 -12.14 -5.95
N TRP A 10 -7.28 -11.40 -5.40
CA TRP A 10 -6.15 -10.90 -6.17
C TRP A 10 -4.99 -11.89 -6.27
N SER A 11 -4.75 -12.72 -5.24
CA SER A 11 -3.68 -13.74 -5.30
C SER A 11 -3.87 -14.75 -6.44
N LYS A 12 -5.12 -14.99 -6.84
CA LYS A 12 -5.51 -15.93 -7.89
C LYS A 12 -5.78 -15.26 -9.25
N HIS A 13 -5.72 -13.93 -9.32
CA HIS A 13 -6.05 -13.22 -10.55
C HIS A 13 -4.98 -13.48 -11.63
N PRO A 14 -5.33 -13.92 -12.87
CA PRO A 14 -4.34 -14.30 -13.89
C PRO A 14 -3.30 -13.23 -14.20
N LYS A 15 -3.69 -11.95 -14.12
CA LYS A 15 -2.79 -10.80 -14.34
C LYS A 15 -1.65 -10.70 -13.33
N THR A 16 -1.75 -11.32 -12.14
CA THR A 16 -0.64 -11.31 -11.18
C THR A 16 0.47 -12.27 -11.58
N ARG A 17 0.21 -13.24 -12.47
CA ARG A 17 1.19 -14.23 -12.96
C ARG A 17 1.99 -14.90 -11.83
N GLY A 18 1.35 -15.16 -10.69
CA GLY A 18 1.97 -15.75 -9.50
C GLY A 18 2.87 -14.80 -8.68
N ARG A 19 2.96 -13.51 -9.03
CA ARG A 19 3.77 -12.50 -8.34
C ARG A 19 2.98 -11.68 -7.32
N CYS A 20 2.03 -12.29 -6.62
CA CYS A 20 1.19 -11.56 -5.67
C CYS A 20 2.05 -10.93 -4.55
N PRO A 21 1.87 -9.64 -4.20
CA PRO A 21 2.51 -9.06 -3.03
C PRO A 21 2.05 -9.78 -1.76
N ARG A 22 2.88 -9.77 -0.73
CA ARG A 22 2.46 -10.23 0.60
C ARG A 22 1.52 -9.20 1.21
N ILE A 23 0.37 -9.63 1.69
CA ILE A 23 -0.60 -8.73 2.33
C ILE A 23 -0.47 -8.86 3.84
N LEU A 24 -0.34 -7.74 4.54
CA LEU A 24 -0.12 -7.67 5.97
C LEU A 24 -1.05 -6.65 6.61
N GLU A 25 -1.40 -6.85 7.88
CA GLU A 25 -1.96 -5.77 8.67
C GLU A 25 -0.84 -4.90 9.22
N TYR A 26 -1.13 -3.62 9.46
CA TYR A 26 -0.13 -2.72 10.03
C TYR A 26 0.35 -3.17 11.43
N ASP A 27 -0.42 -4.00 12.13
CA ASP A 27 0.01 -4.63 13.39
C ASP A 27 1.24 -5.52 13.23
N ASP A 28 1.44 -6.12 12.04
CA ASP A 28 2.61 -6.94 11.73
C ASP A 28 3.87 -6.08 11.64
N VAL A 29 3.74 -4.81 11.22
CA VAL A 29 4.83 -3.83 11.23
C VAL A 29 5.30 -3.58 12.65
N ILE A 30 4.36 -3.39 13.59
CA ILE A 30 4.67 -3.14 15.02
C ILE A 30 5.45 -4.30 15.65
N ARG A 31 5.21 -5.52 15.19
CA ARG A 31 5.87 -6.74 15.68
C ARG A 31 7.18 -7.06 14.96
N ALA A 32 7.48 -6.38 13.85
CA ALA A 32 8.67 -6.68 13.05
C ALA A 32 9.95 -6.12 13.66
N LYS A 33 11.05 -6.86 13.49
CA LYS A 33 12.39 -6.45 13.96
C LYS A 33 13.17 -5.64 12.93
N SER A 34 12.83 -5.80 11.66
CA SER A 34 13.42 -5.09 10.52
C SER A 34 12.40 -4.97 9.40
N ILE A 35 12.58 -3.97 8.53
CA ILE A 35 11.71 -3.80 7.36
C ILE A 35 11.78 -5.00 6.42
N ASP A 36 12.97 -5.59 6.25
CA ASP A 36 13.20 -6.77 5.40
C ASP A 36 12.35 -7.98 5.78
N SER A 37 12.12 -8.19 7.09
CA SER A 37 11.34 -9.33 7.58
C SER A 37 9.87 -9.31 7.15
N LEU A 38 9.38 -8.14 6.72
CA LEU A 38 8.02 -7.98 6.21
C LEU A 38 7.90 -8.49 4.77
N PHE A 39 8.96 -8.44 3.98
CA PHE A 39 8.90 -8.82 2.57
C PHE A 39 8.79 -10.33 2.38
N GLY A 40 7.99 -10.72 1.37
CA GLY A 40 7.97 -12.09 0.86
C GLY A 40 8.82 -12.21 -0.41
N LYS A 41 8.65 -13.34 -1.11
CA LYS A 41 9.42 -13.68 -2.33
C LYS A 41 9.38 -12.63 -3.45
N ASN A 42 8.31 -11.83 -3.52
CA ASN A 42 8.07 -10.87 -4.61
C ASN A 42 8.54 -9.45 -4.29
N ASN A 43 9.26 -9.23 -3.18
CA ASN A 43 9.79 -7.92 -2.79
C ASN A 43 8.73 -6.79 -2.80
N ALA A 44 7.47 -7.14 -2.57
CA ALA A 44 6.36 -6.20 -2.51
C ALA A 44 5.41 -6.62 -1.41
N ILE A 45 4.96 -5.64 -0.63
CA ILE A 45 3.95 -5.82 0.42
C ILE A 45 2.81 -4.83 0.24
N ILE A 46 1.60 -5.25 0.56
CA ILE A 46 0.44 -4.38 0.74
C ILE A 46 0.14 -4.34 2.24
N LEU A 47 0.10 -3.14 2.79
CA LEU A 47 -0.18 -2.88 4.20
C LEU A 47 -1.62 -2.41 4.35
N PHE A 48 -2.38 -3.11 5.18
CA PHE A 48 -3.74 -2.75 5.52
C PHE A 48 -3.81 -2.09 6.90
N TYR A 49 -4.41 -0.91 6.96
CA TYR A 49 -4.68 -0.12 8.17
C TYR A 49 -6.15 -0.30 8.58
N PRO A 50 -6.46 -1.18 9.54
CA PRO A 50 -7.82 -1.67 9.70
C PRO A 50 -8.67 -0.74 10.56
N GLY A 51 -9.78 -0.29 9.98
CA GLY A 51 -10.72 0.67 10.54
C GLY A 51 -11.85 0.04 11.35
N LYS A 52 -13.08 0.44 11.01
CA LYS A 52 -14.30 0.05 11.73
C LYS A 52 -14.88 -1.24 11.13
N LYS A 53 -15.32 -2.16 12.00
CA LYS A 53 -16.14 -3.31 11.57
C LYS A 53 -17.49 -2.81 11.03
N ILE A 54 -17.88 -3.30 9.87
CA ILE A 54 -19.17 -3.07 9.22
C ILE A 54 -19.89 -4.40 9.04
N LYS A 55 -21.19 -4.38 8.71
CA LYS A 55 -22.06 -5.56 8.65
C LYS A 55 -21.45 -6.75 7.88
N ASN A 56 -20.75 -6.46 6.77
CA ASN A 56 -20.14 -7.46 5.89
C ASN A 56 -18.63 -7.24 5.69
N GLY A 57 -17.90 -6.79 6.72
CA GLY A 57 -16.44 -6.71 6.62
C GLY A 57 -15.78 -5.66 7.52
N LEU A 58 -14.60 -5.23 7.10
CA LEU A 58 -13.75 -4.28 7.81
C LEU A 58 -13.39 -3.14 6.86
N THR A 59 -13.64 -1.90 7.27
CA THR A 59 -13.13 -0.74 6.54
C THR A 59 -11.64 -0.53 6.84
N GLY A 60 -10.97 0.33 6.10
CA GLY A 60 -9.58 0.67 6.35
C GLY A 60 -8.95 1.33 5.14
N HIS A 61 -7.63 1.45 5.18
CA HIS A 61 -6.83 1.99 4.08
C HIS A 61 -5.74 1.01 3.68
N TYR A 62 -5.42 0.97 2.39
CA TYR A 62 -4.34 0.15 1.86
C TYR A 62 -3.21 1.06 1.36
N THR A 63 -2.00 0.74 1.75
CA THR A 63 -0.76 1.29 1.17
C THR A 63 0.09 0.14 0.67
N CYS A 64 1.18 0.43 -0.06
CA CYS A 64 2.15 -0.60 -0.39
C CYS A 64 3.58 -0.13 -0.23
N LEU A 65 4.47 -1.11 -0.10
CA LEU A 65 5.91 -0.91 -0.03
C LEU A 65 6.57 -1.92 -0.97
N ILE A 66 7.47 -1.43 -1.82
CA ILE A 66 8.20 -2.24 -2.80
C ILE A 66 9.69 -2.11 -2.51
N LYS A 67 10.43 -3.22 -2.65
CA LYS A 67 11.88 -3.25 -2.50
C LYS A 67 12.54 -3.51 -3.86
N ILE A 68 13.44 -2.62 -4.28
CA ILE A 68 14.21 -2.71 -5.53
C ILE A 68 15.69 -2.61 -5.15
N GLY A 69 16.40 -3.74 -5.10
CA GLY A 69 17.76 -3.74 -4.55
C GLY A 69 17.75 -3.23 -3.11
N ASP A 70 18.49 -2.15 -2.85
CA ASP A 70 18.58 -1.47 -1.54
C ASP A 70 17.64 -0.26 -1.42
N GLU A 71 16.67 -0.13 -2.33
CA GLU A 71 15.67 0.93 -2.31
C GLU A 71 14.32 0.45 -1.79
N TYR A 72 13.66 1.29 -0.98
CA TYR A 72 12.31 1.08 -0.50
C TYR A 72 11.37 2.16 -1.05
N HIS A 73 10.33 1.74 -1.74
CA HIS A 73 9.38 2.61 -2.43
C HIS A 73 8.04 2.53 -1.71
N TYR A 74 7.74 3.53 -0.88
CA TYR A 74 6.47 3.64 -0.17
C TYR A 74 5.43 4.34 -1.04
N TYR A 75 4.23 3.77 -1.09
CA TYR A 75 3.14 4.27 -1.89
C TYR A 75 1.82 4.33 -1.11
N ASP A 76 1.21 5.51 -1.12
CA ASP A 76 -0.15 5.77 -0.67
C ASP A 76 -0.93 6.43 -1.81
N SER A 77 -2.12 5.90 -2.15
CA SER A 77 -2.96 6.45 -3.23
C SER A 77 -3.52 7.84 -2.92
N TYR A 78 -3.55 8.26 -1.65
CA TYR A 78 -3.91 9.62 -1.26
C TYR A 78 -2.72 10.60 -1.28
N GLY A 79 -1.50 10.13 -1.54
CA GLY A 79 -0.29 10.96 -1.47
C GLY A 79 0.11 11.32 -0.04
N ASP A 80 -0.39 10.56 0.94
CA ASP A 80 -0.13 10.79 2.36
C ASP A 80 1.26 10.29 2.78
N PHE A 81 1.85 10.98 3.76
CA PHE A 81 3.12 10.58 4.36
C PHE A 81 3.01 9.24 5.11
N ILE A 82 4.14 8.55 5.27
CA ILE A 82 4.22 7.31 6.05
C ILE A 82 3.61 7.51 7.45
N ASP A 83 2.88 6.48 7.89
CA ASP A 83 2.16 6.41 9.16
C ASP A 83 0.97 7.35 9.32
N LYS A 84 0.76 8.33 8.43
CA LYS A 84 -0.48 9.10 8.42
C LYS A 84 -1.72 8.20 8.28
N PRO A 85 -1.69 7.09 7.51
CA PRO A 85 -2.79 6.13 7.46
C PRO A 85 -3.22 5.46 8.77
N LYS A 86 -2.41 5.54 9.83
CA LYS A 86 -2.82 5.07 11.17
C LYS A 86 -4.11 5.75 11.64
N GLN A 87 -4.39 6.97 11.19
CA GLN A 87 -5.63 7.70 11.48
C GLN A 87 -6.90 6.99 10.99
N TYR A 88 -6.79 6.13 9.97
CA TYR A 88 -7.91 5.36 9.44
C TYR A 88 -8.22 4.11 10.26
N SER A 89 -7.35 3.79 11.22
CA SER A 89 -7.52 2.62 12.06
C SER A 89 -8.51 2.88 13.18
N GLY A 90 -9.25 1.84 13.58
CA GLY A 90 -10.22 1.97 14.66
C GLY A 90 -9.56 2.33 15.99
N LYS A 91 -10.31 3.02 16.88
CA LYS A 91 -9.82 3.45 18.20
C LYS A 91 -9.19 2.33 19.02
N GLN A 92 -9.62 1.08 18.82
CA GLN A 92 -9.05 -0.10 19.45
C GLN A 92 -7.55 -0.33 19.17
N ARG A 93 -6.98 0.29 18.12
CA ARG A 93 -5.54 0.20 17.79
C ARG A 93 -4.72 1.39 18.27
N ASN A 94 -5.35 2.39 18.90
CA ASN A 94 -4.65 3.60 19.35
C ASN A 94 -3.52 3.27 20.32
N GLU A 95 -3.76 2.40 21.30
CA GLU A 95 -2.71 1.99 22.26
C GLU A 95 -1.55 1.27 21.56
N LEU A 96 -1.88 0.36 20.63
CA LEU A 96 -0.89 -0.36 19.85
C LEU A 96 -0.06 0.56 18.94
N TYR A 97 -0.67 1.59 18.36
CA TYR A 97 -0.03 2.47 17.37
C TYR A 97 0.60 3.73 17.97
N ASN A 98 0.25 4.05 19.22
CA ASN A 98 0.85 5.13 20.01
C ASN A 98 2.12 4.68 20.74
N GLU A 99 2.78 3.62 20.22
CA GLU A 99 3.97 2.97 20.76
C GLU A 99 4.93 3.96 21.46
N PRO A 100 5.29 3.74 22.73
CA PRO A 100 6.25 4.59 23.43
C PRO A 100 7.57 4.71 22.65
N GLY A 101 7.89 5.92 22.21
CA GLY A 101 9.09 6.22 21.43
C GLY A 101 9.05 5.82 19.94
N ARG A 102 7.90 5.39 19.40
CA ARG A 102 7.69 5.02 17.97
C ARG A 102 8.67 4.00 17.41
N ARG A 103 9.22 3.12 18.26
CA ARG A 103 10.39 2.28 17.91
C ARG A 103 10.11 1.25 16.82
N ASN A 104 8.87 0.77 16.65
CA ASN A 104 8.52 -0.25 15.66
C ASN A 104 7.49 0.26 14.64
N SER A 105 7.43 1.57 14.44
CA SER A 105 6.63 2.18 13.39
C SER A 105 7.26 1.97 12.00
N LEU A 106 6.47 2.02 10.92
CA LEU A 106 6.99 1.85 9.56
C LEU A 106 8.08 2.89 9.26
N ILE A 107 7.86 4.14 9.67
CA ILE A 107 8.87 5.19 9.51
C ILE A 107 10.14 4.90 10.32
N ALA A 108 10.03 4.29 11.51
CA ALA A 108 11.22 3.92 12.29
C ALA A 108 11.99 2.77 11.67
N LEU A 109 11.31 1.74 11.15
CA LEU A 109 11.94 0.63 10.44
C LEU A 109 12.63 1.12 9.16
N LEU A 110 12.00 2.01 8.38
CA LEU A 110 12.60 2.61 7.19
C LEU A 110 13.77 3.52 7.53
N ARG A 111 13.69 4.33 8.59
CA ARG A 111 14.83 5.14 9.07
C ARG A 111 16.01 4.29 9.52
N LYS A 112 15.77 3.12 10.11
CA LYS A 112 16.83 2.17 10.45
C LYS A 112 17.50 1.66 9.18
N ALA A 113 16.74 1.20 8.19
CA ALA A 113 17.29 0.79 6.90
C ALA A 113 18.06 1.93 6.20
N GLN A 114 17.55 3.16 6.26
CA GLN A 114 18.22 4.33 5.71
C GLN A 114 19.59 4.61 6.36
N LYS A 115 19.69 4.43 7.69
CA LYS A 115 20.99 4.52 8.41
C LYS A 115 21.96 3.42 8.00
N GLU A 116 21.44 2.29 7.52
CA GLU A 116 22.21 1.14 7.02
C GLU A 116 22.55 1.28 5.52
N GLY A 117 22.18 2.41 4.89
CA GLY A 117 22.54 2.74 3.50
C GLY A 117 21.40 2.63 2.49
N ALA A 118 20.20 2.24 2.91
CA ALA A 118 19.05 2.14 2.01
C ALA A 118 18.54 3.51 1.54
N VAL A 119 18.04 3.57 0.31
CA VAL A 119 17.34 4.75 -0.23
C VAL A 119 15.83 4.56 -0.04
N ILE A 120 15.13 5.61 0.37
CA ILE A 120 13.68 5.56 0.59
C ILE A 120 13.00 6.57 -0.34
N ASP A 121 12.17 6.07 -1.28
CA ASP A 121 11.32 6.85 -2.16
C ASP A 121 9.89 6.91 -1.57
N TYR A 122 9.37 8.13 -1.41
CA TYR A 122 8.04 8.39 -0.87
C TYR A 122 7.13 8.95 -1.97
N SER A 123 6.00 8.27 -2.21
CA SER A 123 4.94 8.80 -3.05
C SER A 123 4.39 10.10 -2.46
N HIS A 124 4.25 11.12 -3.31
CA HIS A 124 3.65 12.41 -2.98
C HIS A 124 2.52 12.79 -3.96
N TYR A 125 2.08 11.84 -4.78
CA TYR A 125 1.00 12.03 -5.76
C TYR A 125 -0.32 11.51 -5.21
N LYS A 126 -1.38 12.32 -5.36
CA LYS A 126 -2.76 11.89 -5.11
C LYS A 126 -3.31 11.23 -6.37
N HIS A 127 -3.53 9.92 -6.32
CA HIS A 127 -4.11 9.14 -7.41
C HIS A 127 -5.58 8.78 -7.17
N GLN A 128 -5.99 8.72 -5.91
CA GLN A 128 -7.36 8.43 -5.53
C GLN A 128 -8.04 9.69 -4.99
N SER A 129 -9.29 9.90 -5.38
CA SER A 129 -10.16 10.93 -4.82
C SER A 129 -10.54 10.64 -3.36
N ASP A 130 -10.82 11.68 -2.59
CA ASP A 130 -11.31 11.59 -1.20
C ASP A 130 -12.82 11.32 -1.11
N HIS A 131 -13.46 11.04 -2.26
CA HIS A 131 -14.90 10.84 -2.31
C HIS A 131 -15.29 9.55 -1.56
N PRO A 132 -16.27 9.57 -0.63
CA PRO A 132 -16.60 8.42 0.23
C PRO A 132 -17.04 7.14 -0.51
N LEU A 133 -17.50 7.28 -1.76
CA LEU A 133 -17.92 6.15 -2.60
C LEU A 133 -16.78 5.52 -3.42
N VAL A 134 -15.57 6.10 -3.38
CA VAL A 134 -14.42 5.59 -4.12
C VAL A 134 -13.60 4.65 -3.25
N ALA A 135 -13.43 3.41 -3.73
CA ALA A 135 -12.76 2.32 -3.01
C ALA A 135 -11.67 1.66 -3.88
N THR A 136 -10.71 2.46 -4.32
CA THR A 136 -9.66 2.07 -5.29
C THR A 136 -8.27 1.92 -4.67
N CYS A 137 -8.05 2.31 -3.40
CA CYS A 137 -6.72 2.25 -2.74
C CYS A 137 -6.03 0.90 -2.89
N GLY A 138 -6.76 -0.20 -2.66
CA GLY A 138 -6.23 -1.54 -2.85
C GLY A 138 -5.86 -1.85 -4.31
N ARG A 139 -6.67 -1.42 -5.29
CA ARG A 139 -6.37 -1.61 -6.71
C ARG A 139 -5.12 -0.82 -7.12
N HIS A 140 -4.96 0.40 -6.61
CA HIS A 140 -3.74 1.18 -6.82
C HIS A 140 -2.52 0.48 -6.21
N CYS A 141 -2.61 0.02 -4.97
CA CYS A 141 -1.51 -0.70 -4.31
C CYS A 141 -1.11 -1.95 -5.10
N LEU A 142 -2.08 -2.74 -5.55
CA LEU A 142 -1.81 -3.93 -6.35
C LEU A 142 -1.19 -3.58 -7.70
N THR A 143 -1.73 -2.58 -8.41
CA THR A 143 -1.15 -2.11 -9.68
C THR A 143 0.29 -1.64 -9.49
N ARG A 144 0.54 -0.88 -8.42
CA ARG A 144 1.87 -0.40 -8.05
C ARG A 144 2.82 -1.57 -7.77
N CYS A 145 2.38 -2.60 -7.04
CA CYS A 145 3.16 -3.82 -6.82
C CYS A 145 3.42 -4.63 -8.10
N MET A 146 2.46 -4.68 -9.04
CA MET A 146 2.67 -5.34 -10.34
C MET A 146 3.61 -4.55 -11.26
N ARG A 147 3.73 -3.23 -11.01
CA ARG A 147 4.65 -2.31 -11.68
C ARG A 147 5.79 -1.94 -10.72
N SER A 148 6.34 -2.95 -10.04
CA SER A 148 7.47 -2.79 -9.11
C SER A 148 8.74 -2.33 -9.80
N ASP A 149 8.80 -2.38 -11.13
CA ASP A 149 9.88 -1.84 -11.96
C ASP A 149 9.90 -0.31 -12.02
N LEU A 150 8.80 0.35 -11.65
CA LEU A 150 8.67 1.81 -11.73
C LEU A 150 9.03 2.47 -10.39
N THR A 151 9.63 3.67 -10.45
CA THR A 151 9.66 4.61 -9.33
C THR A 151 8.27 5.21 -9.07
N ASN A 152 8.10 5.97 -7.98
CA ASN A 152 6.82 6.63 -7.73
C ASN A 152 6.45 7.66 -8.83
N ASP A 153 7.42 8.45 -9.31
CA ASP A 153 7.22 9.41 -10.42
C ASP A 153 6.86 8.70 -11.73
N GLN A 154 7.54 7.60 -12.04
CA GLN A 154 7.26 6.80 -13.23
C GLN A 154 5.87 6.15 -13.16
N TYR A 155 5.45 5.73 -11.96
CA TYR A 155 4.10 5.20 -11.75
C TYR A 155 3.02 6.28 -11.90
N ASP A 156 3.23 7.50 -11.40
CA ASP A 156 2.32 8.63 -11.67
C ASP A 156 2.18 8.90 -13.17
N GLY A 157 3.31 8.92 -13.90
CA GLY A 157 3.32 9.04 -15.35
C GLY A 157 2.51 7.93 -16.03
N PHE A 158 2.69 6.68 -15.59
CA PHE A 158 1.95 5.52 -16.12
C PHE A 158 0.44 5.65 -15.90
N ILE A 159 -0.01 5.89 -14.66
CA ILE A 159 -1.44 5.94 -14.37
C ILE A 159 -2.10 7.17 -15.02
N THR A 160 -1.39 8.30 -15.09
CA THR A 160 -1.84 9.51 -15.81
C THR A 160 -2.01 9.23 -17.31
N ALA A 161 -1.07 8.51 -17.92
CA ALA A 161 -1.16 8.12 -19.33
C ALA A 161 -2.36 7.19 -19.59
N CYS A 162 -2.61 6.22 -18.69
CA CYS A 162 -3.80 5.36 -18.76
C CYS A 162 -5.10 6.16 -18.67
N ALA A 163 -5.23 7.02 -17.66
CA ALA A 163 -6.39 7.90 -17.46
C ALA A 163 -6.67 8.76 -18.70
N LYS A 164 -5.63 9.41 -19.24
CA LYS A 164 -5.73 10.22 -20.46
C LYS A 164 -6.14 9.39 -21.68
N LYS A 165 -5.51 8.23 -21.90
CA LYS A 165 -5.78 7.36 -23.05
C LYS A 165 -7.23 6.89 -23.06
N TRP A 166 -7.77 6.56 -21.89
CA TRP A 166 -9.12 6.02 -21.76
C TRP A 166 -10.18 7.09 -21.46
N LYS A 167 -9.79 8.37 -21.40
CA LYS A 167 -10.69 9.50 -21.11
C LYS A 167 -11.47 9.33 -19.81
N MET A 168 -10.78 8.90 -18.76
CA MET A 168 -11.33 8.65 -17.43
C MET A 168 -10.40 9.24 -16.36
N ASP A 169 -10.84 9.30 -15.11
CA ASP A 169 -9.97 9.68 -14.01
C ASP A 169 -9.02 8.52 -13.61
N LYS A 170 -8.13 8.77 -12.65
CA LYS A 170 -7.14 7.77 -12.20
C LYS A 170 -7.79 6.61 -11.42
N ASP A 171 -8.93 6.84 -10.78
CA ASP A 171 -9.70 5.85 -10.02
C ASP A 171 -10.39 4.85 -10.95
N ASP A 172 -11.00 5.36 -12.02
CA ASP A 172 -11.60 4.57 -13.09
C ASP A 172 -10.52 3.86 -13.91
N ALA A 173 -9.39 4.52 -14.19
CA ALA A 173 -8.28 3.92 -14.91
C ALA A 173 -7.71 2.71 -14.17
N VAL A 174 -7.45 2.84 -12.87
CA VAL A 174 -6.95 1.69 -12.10
C VAL A 174 -7.99 0.57 -12.04
N SER A 175 -9.28 0.90 -11.98
CA SER A 175 -10.35 -0.09 -12.01
C SER A 175 -10.40 -0.82 -13.37
N GLY A 176 -10.26 -0.09 -14.47
CA GLY A 176 -10.19 -0.63 -15.83
C GLY A 176 -9.02 -1.59 -16.04
N ILE A 177 -7.84 -1.31 -15.44
CA ILE A 177 -6.67 -2.21 -15.50
C ILE A 177 -7.02 -3.62 -15.02
N TRP A 178 -7.91 -3.75 -14.03
CA TRP A 178 -8.25 -5.03 -13.41
C TRP A 178 -9.56 -5.65 -13.90
N ASN A 179 -10.44 -4.85 -14.52
CA ASN A 179 -11.72 -5.33 -15.04
C ASN A 179 -11.68 -5.78 -16.52
N MET A 180 -10.67 -5.35 -17.28
CA MET A 180 -10.40 -5.85 -18.64
C MET A 180 -9.79 -7.25 -18.65
#